data_AF-T1HFS7-F1
#
_entry.id   AF-T1HFS7-F1
#
_cell.length_a   1.000
_cell.length_b   1.000
_cell.length_c   1.000
_cell.angle_alpha   90.00
_cell.angle_beta   90.00
_cell.angle_gamma   90.00
#
_symmetry.space_group_name_H-M   'P 1'
#
loop_
_entity.id
_entity.type
_entity.pdbx_description
1 polymer ?
#
loop_
_entity_poly.entity_id
_entity_poly.type
_entity_poly.pdbx_seq_one_letter_code
_entity_poly.pdbx_strand_id
1 'polypeptide(L)'
;VRTPVRTPIGAWKLIIKSELRSHLGSETYENPEIFYLILNPWHKDDNVYMPDTHLLEEYVTNDVGKVYVGTKNYVKGRHWLFGQFEAHVFPIIRKLLKNSSLDYHEKGDPVHLARLTFETHRLLEGNWSGSYEDGTSPSMWTGSAPILKEYSKTGIAVKYGQCWVFASVACSLCRAIGLPARVVTNIISAQDYDDSLTVDKYFDKDGEFLEFESESLWNFHAWTDVWMSRPDLPSGYGGWQAIDATINTGPSSLEAIKRGEVGLMYDVAEKIAEVNADVVDWKEDEESVLGFKKIKTSTDYVGYKLLTKRPHIFDPNGERDQDDVMHQYKNPEGSKEERLALFRAAYKCSGRSCEVYGLSKAEELEEIKFTLPEIDSVFIGKNFSIVLNMENTVNEKRNVQIALTLISLFYNGVRGHTIKRISDTVQIGPNSQKQFTVEVKAEDYIGKLVEFSLLKAYVLATVEETKQSWAGEDDYQITKPSLIVEIDGSLKVGVTGKIFFKLKNPLKVELTDCQLIFDCPGLLKYQKLPFRNVLPEENMKIEALVTPSTQGKLTLVALFHSKQLHDIMGSTMIEVI
;
A
#
# COMPACT_ATOMS: atom_id res chain seq x y z
N VAL A 1 5.56 -41.15 -11.17
CA VAL A 1 4.40 -40.94 -10.28
C VAL A 1 3.63 -39.74 -10.80
N ARG A 2 2.30 -39.80 -10.91
CA ARG A 2 1.46 -38.64 -11.20
C ARG A 2 0.63 -38.37 -9.95
N THR A 3 0.50 -37.10 -9.55
CA THR A 3 -0.31 -36.68 -8.42
C THR A 3 -1.60 -36.02 -8.94
N PRO A 4 -2.75 -36.23 -8.29
CA PRO A 4 -3.96 -35.44 -8.57
C PRO A 4 -3.71 -33.94 -8.40
N VAL A 5 -4.40 -33.10 -9.19
CA VAL A 5 -4.28 -31.64 -9.13
C VAL A 5 -4.75 -31.04 -7.80
N ARG A 6 -5.62 -31.76 -7.07
CA ARG A 6 -6.10 -31.36 -5.73
C ARG A 6 -5.29 -32.00 -4.59
N THR A 7 -4.08 -32.49 -4.87
CA THR A 7 -3.22 -33.05 -3.83
C THR A 7 -2.82 -31.94 -2.85
N PRO A 8 -2.95 -32.15 -1.53
CA PRO A 8 -2.51 -31.16 -0.56
C PRO A 8 -1.05 -30.77 -0.72
N ILE A 9 -0.78 -29.46 -0.67
CA ILE A 9 0.58 -28.95 -0.72
C ILE A 9 1.32 -29.24 0.59
N GLY A 10 2.65 -29.22 0.53
CA GLY A 10 3.51 -29.34 1.71
C GLY A 10 4.56 -30.43 1.56
N ALA A 11 5.09 -30.88 2.70
CA ALA A 11 6.17 -31.85 2.79
C ALA A 11 5.64 -33.28 2.79
N TRP A 12 6.12 -34.10 1.85
CA TRP A 12 5.70 -35.48 1.65
C TRP A 12 6.88 -36.46 1.77
N LYS A 13 6.58 -37.66 2.29
CA LYS A 13 7.50 -38.80 2.33
C LYS A 13 7.09 -39.84 1.30
N LEU A 14 8.06 -40.42 0.60
CA LEU A 14 7.81 -41.51 -0.35
C LEU A 14 8.11 -42.84 0.35
N ILE A 15 7.12 -43.73 0.39
CA ILE A 15 7.26 -45.10 0.90
C ILE A 15 6.92 -46.07 -0.23
N ILE A 16 7.86 -46.95 -0.57
CA ILE A 16 7.69 -47.99 -1.59
C ILE A 16 7.45 -49.31 -0.86
N LYS A 17 6.28 -49.91 -1.08
CA LYS A 17 5.97 -51.26 -0.60
C LYS A 17 6.04 -52.23 -1.76
N SER A 18 6.90 -53.22 -1.66
CA SER A 18 6.99 -54.33 -2.61
C SER A 18 6.47 -55.60 -1.95
N GLU A 19 5.51 -56.26 -2.60
CA GLU A 19 4.93 -57.52 -2.12
C GLU A 19 5.13 -58.60 -3.17
N LEU A 20 5.57 -59.78 -2.74
CA LEU A 20 5.62 -60.93 -3.63
C LEU A 20 4.20 -61.31 -4.05
N ARG A 21 4.00 -61.69 -5.31
CA ARG A 21 2.68 -62.17 -5.79
C ARG A 21 2.15 -63.38 -5.01
N SER A 22 3.03 -64.13 -4.37
CA SER A 22 2.67 -65.25 -3.51
C SER A 22 2.13 -64.83 -2.14
N HIS A 23 2.18 -63.53 -1.81
CA HIS A 23 1.87 -62.97 -0.49
C HIS A 23 2.73 -63.54 0.66
N LEU A 24 3.85 -64.21 0.34
CA LEU A 24 4.74 -64.85 1.33
C LEU A 24 5.83 -63.89 1.87
N GLY A 25 5.92 -62.67 1.34
CA GLY A 25 6.90 -61.69 1.76
C GLY A 25 6.58 -60.30 1.25
N SER A 26 6.82 -59.30 2.09
CA SER A 26 6.78 -57.89 1.73
C SER A 26 8.01 -57.16 2.25
N GLU A 27 8.48 -56.18 1.48
CA GLU A 27 9.53 -55.26 1.87
C GLU A 27 9.00 -53.83 1.77
N THR A 28 9.46 -52.97 2.68
CA THR A 28 9.12 -51.54 2.69
C THR A 28 10.41 -50.74 2.64
N TYR A 29 10.55 -49.90 1.61
CA TYR A 29 11.61 -48.91 1.50
C TYR A 29 11.02 -47.52 1.79
N GLU A 30 11.54 -46.85 2.82
CA GLU A 30 11.23 -45.43 3.10
C GLU A 30 12.33 -44.57 2.48
N ASN A 31 11.95 -43.69 1.56
CA ASN A 31 12.88 -42.73 0.98
C ASN A 31 13.34 -41.75 2.06
N PRO A 32 14.66 -41.55 2.26
CA PRO A 32 15.16 -40.64 3.29
C PRO A 32 14.87 -39.16 2.98
N GLU A 33 14.71 -38.81 1.71
CA GLU A 33 14.43 -37.44 1.30
C GLU A 33 12.94 -37.10 1.40
N ILE A 34 12.67 -35.85 1.78
CA ILE A 34 11.35 -35.25 1.76
C ILE A 34 11.22 -34.49 0.45
N PHE A 35 10.10 -34.64 -0.24
CA PHE A 35 9.78 -33.82 -1.40
C PHE A 35 8.61 -32.88 -1.08
N TYR A 36 8.61 -31.71 -1.69
CA TYR A 36 7.52 -30.75 -1.54
C TYR A 36 6.59 -30.85 -2.74
N LEU A 37 5.30 -30.93 -2.47
CA LEU A 37 4.26 -30.70 -3.48
C LEU A 37 3.73 -29.29 -3.30
N ILE A 38 3.59 -28.57 -4.40
CA ILE A 38 3.06 -27.21 -4.48
C ILE A 38 1.98 -27.15 -5.58
N LEU A 39 1.26 -26.03 -5.67
CA LEU A 39 0.28 -25.79 -6.72
C LEU A 39 0.98 -25.71 -8.10
N ASN A 40 0.25 -26.02 -9.17
CA ASN A 40 0.81 -26.08 -10.51
C ASN A 40 0.11 -25.13 -11.51
N PRO A 41 0.55 -23.87 -11.60
CA PRO A 41 -0.09 -22.88 -12.48
C PRO A 41 0.16 -23.11 -13.98
N TRP A 42 1.00 -24.07 -14.35
CA TRP A 42 1.19 -24.51 -15.73
C TRP A 42 0.19 -25.60 -16.17
N HIS A 43 -0.52 -26.22 -15.24
CA HIS A 43 -1.40 -27.35 -15.54
C HIS A 43 -2.85 -26.92 -15.69
N LYS A 44 -3.44 -27.07 -16.88
CA LYS A 44 -4.80 -26.62 -17.23
C LYS A 44 -5.94 -27.07 -16.31
N ASP A 45 -5.78 -28.22 -15.64
CA ASP A 45 -6.78 -28.77 -14.74
C ASP A 45 -6.56 -28.36 -13.27
N ASP A 46 -5.47 -27.63 -12.98
CA ASP A 46 -5.23 -27.02 -11.67
C ASP A 46 -6.04 -25.72 -11.55
N ASN A 47 -6.58 -25.46 -10.35
CA ASN A 47 -7.36 -24.26 -10.09
C ASN A 47 -6.53 -22.97 -10.20
N VAL A 48 -5.21 -23.04 -10.12
CA VAL A 48 -4.33 -21.88 -10.31
C VAL A 48 -3.76 -21.74 -11.73
N TYR A 49 -4.28 -22.49 -12.70
CA TYR A 49 -3.81 -22.43 -14.07
C TYR A 49 -3.90 -21.01 -14.65
N MET A 50 -2.76 -20.50 -15.13
CA MET A 50 -2.71 -19.23 -15.86
C MET A 50 -2.57 -19.54 -17.36
N PRO A 51 -3.59 -19.22 -18.18
CA PRO A 51 -3.56 -19.53 -19.62
C PRO A 51 -2.38 -18.92 -20.36
N ASP A 52 -2.01 -17.70 -20.01
CA ASP A 52 -0.81 -17.06 -20.52
C ASP A 52 0.39 -17.40 -19.61
N THR A 53 1.02 -18.53 -19.90
CA THR A 53 2.13 -19.04 -19.09
C THR A 53 3.38 -18.17 -19.09
N HIS A 54 3.53 -17.21 -20.02
CA HIS A 54 4.67 -16.28 -20.00
C HIS A 54 4.60 -15.35 -18.78
N LEU A 55 3.38 -14.98 -18.37
CA LEU A 55 3.14 -14.17 -17.17
C LEU A 55 3.58 -14.87 -15.87
N LEU A 56 3.72 -16.20 -15.87
CA LEU A 56 4.23 -16.93 -14.70
C LEU A 56 5.70 -16.62 -14.41
N GLU A 57 6.44 -16.09 -15.39
CA GLU A 57 7.78 -15.56 -15.15
C GLU A 57 7.72 -14.43 -14.10
N GLU A 58 6.76 -13.50 -14.23
CA GLU A 58 6.57 -12.38 -13.31
C GLU A 58 5.86 -12.79 -12.02
N TYR A 59 4.78 -13.56 -12.13
CA TYR A 59 3.84 -13.78 -11.02
C TYR A 59 4.15 -15.00 -10.16
N VAL A 60 5.11 -15.84 -10.56
CA VAL A 60 5.56 -17.00 -9.77
C VAL A 60 7.08 -16.98 -9.59
N THR A 61 7.84 -16.87 -10.69
CA THR A 61 9.29 -17.10 -10.62
C THR A 61 10.14 -15.87 -10.34
N ASN A 62 9.66 -14.66 -10.63
CA ASN A 62 10.41 -13.44 -10.36
C ASN A 62 10.43 -13.18 -8.84
N ASP A 63 11.61 -13.08 -8.26
CA ASP A 63 11.83 -12.84 -6.82
C ASP A 63 12.20 -11.38 -6.51
N VAL A 64 12.16 -10.51 -7.51
CA VAL A 64 12.34 -9.07 -7.40
C VAL A 64 11.07 -8.34 -7.86
N GLY A 65 10.44 -7.65 -6.92
CA GLY A 65 9.25 -6.85 -7.14
C GLY A 65 9.49 -5.35 -6.91
N LYS A 66 8.39 -4.61 -7.05
CA LYS A 66 8.30 -3.19 -6.74
C LYS A 66 6.90 -2.92 -6.18
N VAL A 67 6.84 -2.22 -5.05
CA VAL A 67 5.59 -1.80 -4.40
C VAL A 67 5.49 -0.30 -4.49
N TYR A 68 4.40 0.21 -5.03
CA TYR A 68 4.19 1.65 -5.16
C TYR A 68 3.70 2.22 -3.83
N VAL A 69 4.14 3.43 -3.49
CA VAL A 69 3.72 4.17 -2.29
C VAL A 69 3.66 5.66 -2.63
N GLY A 70 2.96 6.45 -1.81
CA GLY A 70 2.92 7.91 -1.93
C GLY A 70 1.49 8.44 -1.98
N THR A 71 1.31 9.58 -2.65
CA THR A 71 0.02 10.27 -2.79
C THR A 71 -0.43 10.31 -4.25
N LYS A 72 -1.63 10.85 -4.50
CA LYS A 72 -2.18 11.13 -5.84
C LYS A 72 -1.17 11.80 -6.78
N ASN A 73 -0.46 12.80 -6.26
CA ASN A 73 0.42 13.67 -7.04
C ASN A 73 1.88 13.19 -7.08
N TYR A 74 2.28 12.32 -6.15
CA TYR A 74 3.63 11.77 -6.11
C TYR A 74 3.59 10.31 -5.68
N VAL A 75 3.74 9.42 -6.67
CA VAL A 75 3.87 7.98 -6.46
C VAL A 75 5.31 7.57 -6.75
N LYS A 76 5.88 6.72 -5.89
CA LYS A 76 7.21 6.15 -6.06
C LYS A 76 7.20 4.65 -5.81
N GLY A 77 7.93 3.91 -6.63
CA GLY A 77 8.19 2.50 -6.49
C GLY A 77 9.28 2.21 -5.47
N ARG A 78 8.97 1.36 -4.50
CA ARG A 78 9.92 0.74 -3.59
C ARG A 78 10.23 -0.67 -4.07
N HIS A 79 11.45 -0.89 -4.53
CA HIS A 79 11.92 -2.25 -4.84
C HIS A 79 11.80 -3.16 -3.62
N TRP A 80 11.36 -4.39 -3.86
CA TRP A 80 11.13 -5.39 -2.82
C TRP A 80 11.68 -6.74 -3.25
N LEU A 81 12.50 -7.34 -2.40
CA LEU A 81 13.06 -8.67 -2.63
C LEU A 81 12.16 -9.73 -1.98
N PHE A 82 11.37 -10.45 -2.78
CA PHE A 82 10.42 -11.46 -2.27
C PHE A 82 11.15 -12.66 -1.66
N GLY A 83 12.20 -13.16 -2.32
CA GLY A 83 13.05 -14.22 -1.78
C GLY A 83 12.32 -15.54 -1.52
N GLN A 84 11.31 -15.87 -2.33
CA GLN A 84 10.50 -17.09 -2.18
C GLN A 84 11.31 -18.40 -2.29
N PHE A 85 12.51 -18.35 -2.87
CA PHE A 85 13.40 -19.51 -3.05
C PHE A 85 14.39 -19.69 -1.90
N GLU A 86 14.38 -18.84 -0.89
CA GLU A 86 15.28 -18.97 0.25
C GLU A 86 14.98 -20.23 1.06
N ALA A 87 16.04 -20.92 1.52
CA ALA A 87 15.93 -22.24 2.15
C ALA A 87 15.05 -22.30 3.41
N HIS A 88 14.79 -21.16 4.04
CA HIS A 88 13.96 -21.07 5.25
C HIS A 88 12.46 -20.90 4.96
N VAL A 89 12.05 -20.62 3.71
CA VAL A 89 10.65 -20.33 3.34
C VAL A 89 9.74 -21.56 3.47
N PHE A 90 10.09 -22.69 2.84
CA PHE A 90 9.28 -23.92 2.92
C PHE A 90 9.11 -24.48 4.35
N PRO A 91 10.15 -24.49 5.21
CA PRO A 91 9.98 -24.81 6.63
C PRO A 91 8.95 -23.92 7.35
N ILE A 92 8.91 -22.62 7.02
CA ILE A 92 7.92 -21.69 7.59
C ILE A 92 6.52 -22.01 7.08
N ILE A 93 6.34 -22.18 5.77
CA ILE A 93 5.05 -22.56 5.18
C ILE A 93 4.52 -23.85 5.82
N ARG A 94 5.39 -24.85 6.03
CA ARG A 94 5.02 -26.08 6.73
C ARG A 94 4.55 -25.82 8.16
N LYS A 95 5.19 -24.89 8.89
CA LYS A 95 4.76 -24.49 10.24
C LYS A 95 3.41 -23.80 10.21
N LEU A 96 3.18 -22.91 9.24
CA LEU A 96 1.89 -22.23 9.04
C LEU A 96 0.78 -23.25 8.73
N LEU A 97 0.97 -24.14 7.75
CA LEU A 97 0.01 -25.21 7.39
C LEU A 97 -0.28 -26.19 8.53
N LYS A 98 0.67 -26.37 9.46
CA LYS A 98 0.47 -27.20 10.65
C LYS A 98 -0.35 -26.48 11.72
N ASN A 99 -0.18 -25.16 11.84
CA ASN A 99 -0.82 -24.34 12.86
C ASN A 99 -2.12 -23.67 12.38
N SER A 100 -2.43 -23.74 11.08
CA SER A 100 -3.69 -23.31 10.50
C SER A 100 -4.82 -24.26 10.87
N SER A 101 -6.05 -23.76 10.88
CA SER A 101 -7.26 -24.58 11.02
C SER A 101 -7.66 -25.36 9.76
N LEU A 102 -6.86 -25.28 8.69
CA LEU A 102 -7.16 -25.94 7.42
C LEU A 102 -7.17 -27.46 7.56
N ASP A 103 -8.23 -28.08 7.05
CA ASP A 103 -8.37 -29.51 6.91
C ASP A 103 -7.46 -30.06 5.80
N TYR A 104 -7.30 -31.39 5.76
CA TYR A 104 -6.41 -32.03 4.81
C TYR A 104 -6.72 -31.66 3.35
N HIS A 105 -8.00 -31.65 2.97
CA HIS A 105 -8.42 -31.33 1.59
C HIS A 105 -8.28 -29.84 1.25
N GLU A 106 -8.49 -28.95 2.23
CA GLU A 106 -8.37 -27.50 2.07
C GLU A 106 -6.91 -27.08 1.81
N LYS A 107 -5.94 -27.89 2.26
CA LYS A 107 -4.51 -27.69 1.94
C LYS A 107 -4.15 -27.95 0.47
N GLY A 108 -5.10 -28.39 -0.35
CA GLY A 108 -4.96 -28.48 -1.81
C GLY A 108 -5.85 -27.48 -2.56
N ASP A 109 -6.55 -26.61 -1.85
CA ASP A 109 -7.50 -25.66 -2.44
C ASP A 109 -6.93 -24.22 -2.39
N PRO A 110 -6.69 -23.57 -3.53
CA PRO A 110 -6.14 -22.22 -3.55
C PRO A 110 -7.01 -21.18 -2.83
N VAL A 111 -8.33 -21.37 -2.74
CA VAL A 111 -9.21 -20.42 -2.01
C VAL A 111 -8.86 -20.40 -0.53
N HIS A 112 -8.68 -21.59 0.06
CA HIS A 112 -8.30 -21.76 1.46
C HIS A 112 -6.82 -21.46 1.71
N LEU A 113 -5.95 -21.85 0.79
CA LEU A 113 -4.52 -21.54 0.86
C LEU A 113 -4.23 -20.05 0.72
N ALA A 114 -5.03 -19.29 -0.03
CA ALA A 114 -4.90 -17.84 -0.09
C ALA A 114 -5.15 -17.22 1.29
N ARG A 115 -6.11 -17.74 2.07
CA ARG A 115 -6.36 -17.31 3.45
C ARG A 115 -5.28 -17.73 4.45
N LEU A 116 -4.34 -18.62 4.06
CA LEU A 116 -3.14 -18.90 4.87
C LEU A 116 -2.29 -17.64 5.04
N THR A 117 -2.37 -16.66 4.12
CA THR A 117 -1.65 -15.39 4.28
C THR A 117 -2.15 -14.59 5.47
N PHE A 118 -3.35 -14.84 6.02
CA PHE A 118 -3.81 -14.16 7.24
C PHE A 118 -3.00 -14.58 8.47
N GLU A 119 -2.31 -15.71 8.38
CA GLU A 119 -1.34 -16.15 9.39
C GLU A 119 -0.04 -15.34 9.36
N THR A 120 0.13 -14.36 8.45
CA THR A 120 1.30 -13.46 8.46
C THR A 120 1.41 -12.66 9.75
N HIS A 121 0.32 -12.40 10.46
CA HIS A 121 0.37 -11.78 11.78
C HIS A 121 1.11 -12.64 12.83
N ARG A 122 1.25 -13.96 12.59
CA ARG A 122 2.12 -14.82 13.41
C ARG A 122 3.60 -14.70 13.04
N LEU A 123 3.91 -14.15 11.87
CA LEU A 123 5.27 -13.94 11.36
C LEU A 123 5.75 -12.51 11.62
N LEU A 124 4.86 -11.53 11.56
CA LEU A 124 5.14 -10.10 11.50
C LEU A 124 4.11 -9.33 12.34
N GLU A 125 4.59 -8.50 13.25
CA GLU A 125 3.77 -7.63 14.09
C GLU A 125 3.54 -6.27 13.41
N GLY A 126 2.29 -5.81 13.36
CA GLY A 126 1.93 -4.54 12.75
C GLY A 126 2.14 -3.35 13.69
N ASN A 127 2.66 -2.22 13.21
CA ASN A 127 2.79 -1.00 14.00
C ASN A 127 2.76 0.27 13.12
N TRP A 128 1.82 1.16 13.42
CA TRP A 128 1.59 2.46 12.75
C TRP A 128 1.81 3.66 13.69
N SER A 129 2.34 3.45 14.89
CA SER A 129 2.50 4.51 15.89
C SER A 129 3.58 5.54 15.55
N GLY A 130 4.46 5.25 14.59
CA GLY A 130 5.66 6.03 14.31
C GLY A 130 6.82 5.80 15.27
N SER A 131 6.65 4.98 16.31
CA SER A 131 7.72 4.59 17.23
C SER A 131 8.04 3.10 17.10
N TYR A 132 9.32 2.80 16.87
CA TYR A 132 9.82 1.45 16.54
C TYR A 132 11.07 1.07 17.35
N GLU A 133 11.27 1.65 18.54
CA GLU A 133 12.53 1.54 19.30
C GLU A 133 12.91 0.10 19.69
N ASP A 134 11.92 -0.78 19.88
CA ASP A 134 12.10 -2.18 20.25
C ASP A 134 12.07 -3.14 19.03
N GLY A 135 12.08 -2.61 17.81
CA GLY A 135 12.01 -3.39 16.58
C GLY A 135 12.70 -2.72 15.39
N THR A 136 12.33 -3.17 14.20
CA THR A 136 12.76 -2.58 12.94
C THR A 136 11.62 -1.74 12.38
N SER A 137 11.89 -0.47 12.10
CA SER A 137 10.95 0.40 11.37
C SER A 137 10.50 -0.27 10.07
N PRO A 138 9.19 -0.29 9.76
CA PRO A 138 8.65 -0.90 8.54
C PRO A 138 9.33 -0.43 7.25
N SER A 139 9.79 0.81 7.20
CA SER A 139 10.45 1.40 6.04
C SER A 139 11.92 0.99 5.86
N MET A 140 12.51 0.27 6.83
CA MET A 140 13.88 -0.25 6.76
C MET A 140 13.97 -1.65 6.13
N TRP A 141 12.84 -2.30 5.83
CA TRP A 141 12.86 -3.59 5.15
C TRP A 141 13.13 -3.44 3.66
N THR A 142 14.09 -4.23 3.16
CA THR A 142 14.44 -4.35 1.73
C THR A 142 13.69 -5.49 1.03
N GLY A 143 13.04 -6.38 1.77
CA GLY A 143 12.46 -7.60 1.26
C GLY A 143 11.84 -8.49 2.33
N SER A 144 11.19 -9.56 1.90
CA SER A 144 10.55 -10.55 2.79
C SER A 144 11.54 -11.57 3.34
N ALA A 145 12.62 -11.87 2.61
CA ALA A 145 13.68 -12.78 3.04
C ALA A 145 14.28 -12.47 4.42
N PRO A 146 14.71 -11.23 4.75
CA PRO A 146 15.25 -10.94 6.09
C PRO A 146 14.22 -11.15 7.21
N ILE A 147 12.95 -10.79 6.98
CA ILE A 147 11.84 -10.98 7.93
C ILE A 147 11.63 -12.48 8.19
N LEU A 148 11.44 -13.27 7.13
CA LEU A 148 11.21 -14.71 7.23
C LEU A 148 12.41 -15.43 7.86
N LYS A 149 13.64 -14.98 7.55
CA LYS A 149 14.86 -15.53 8.15
C LYS A 149 14.94 -15.25 9.64
N GLU A 150 14.60 -14.05 10.09
CA GLU A 150 14.55 -13.72 11.51
C GLU A 150 13.53 -14.59 12.24
N TYR A 151 12.30 -14.65 11.71
CA TYR A 151 11.26 -15.53 12.25
C TYR A 151 11.71 -17.00 12.32
N SER A 152 12.40 -17.50 11.28
CA SER A 152 12.88 -18.90 11.26
C SER A 152 13.86 -19.22 12.39
N LYS A 153 14.60 -18.22 12.88
CA LYS A 153 15.59 -18.37 13.95
C LYS A 153 14.97 -18.21 15.33
N THR A 154 14.10 -17.22 15.51
CA THR A 154 13.52 -16.86 16.81
C THR A 154 12.25 -17.63 17.12
N GLY A 155 11.46 -17.96 16.08
CA GLY A 155 10.12 -18.50 16.21
C GLY A 155 9.08 -17.50 16.71
N ILE A 156 9.45 -16.23 16.89
CA ILE A 156 8.64 -15.12 17.41
C ILE A 156 8.32 -14.16 16.25
N ALA A 157 7.13 -13.57 16.27
CA ALA A 157 6.75 -12.54 15.30
C ALA A 157 7.80 -11.41 15.23
N VAL A 158 8.19 -11.05 14.02
CA VAL A 158 9.19 -10.02 13.74
C VAL A 158 8.53 -8.65 13.84
N LYS A 159 9.24 -7.70 14.45
CA LYS A 159 8.79 -6.32 14.62
C LYS A 159 9.53 -5.40 13.64
N TYR A 160 8.90 -4.55 12.83
CA TYR A 160 7.47 -4.32 12.61
C TYR A 160 7.12 -4.29 11.12
N GLY A 161 5.84 -4.43 10.81
CA GLY A 161 5.29 -4.35 9.47
C GLY A 161 4.19 -3.28 9.34
N GLN A 162 4.00 -2.81 8.12
CA GLN A 162 2.87 -2.01 7.67
C GLN A 162 2.32 -2.62 6.37
N CYS A 163 1.26 -2.06 5.77
CA CYS A 163 0.49 -2.77 4.73
C CYS A 163 1.34 -3.27 3.55
N TRP A 164 2.28 -2.47 3.03
CA TRP A 164 3.16 -2.92 1.93
C TRP A 164 4.10 -4.05 2.35
N VAL A 165 4.50 -4.12 3.63
CA VAL A 165 5.31 -5.21 4.17
C VAL A 165 4.47 -6.48 4.26
N PHE A 166 3.24 -6.38 4.80
CA PHE A 166 2.31 -7.50 4.87
C PHE A 166 1.96 -8.03 3.48
N ALA A 167 1.58 -7.15 2.56
CA ALA A 167 1.29 -7.50 1.18
C ALA A 167 2.48 -8.21 0.51
N SER A 168 3.69 -7.70 0.70
CA SER A 168 4.86 -8.30 0.05
C SER A 168 5.28 -9.64 0.66
N VAL A 169 5.14 -9.80 1.98
CA VAL A 169 5.34 -11.11 2.64
C VAL A 169 4.26 -12.10 2.18
N ALA A 170 3.00 -11.69 2.11
CA ALA A 170 1.92 -12.53 1.59
C ALA A 170 2.19 -12.96 0.14
N CYS A 171 2.57 -12.02 -0.74
CA CYS A 171 2.95 -12.31 -2.12
C CYS A 171 4.11 -13.32 -2.20
N SER A 172 5.13 -13.18 -1.34
CA SER A 172 6.26 -14.13 -1.27
C SER A 172 5.79 -15.54 -0.91
N LEU A 173 4.90 -15.67 0.07
CA LEU A 173 4.34 -16.96 0.49
C LEU A 173 3.47 -17.59 -0.60
N CYS A 174 2.62 -16.80 -1.27
CA CYS A 174 1.80 -17.26 -2.40
C CYS A 174 2.68 -17.79 -3.55
N ARG A 175 3.69 -17.01 -3.96
CA ARG A 175 4.63 -17.42 -5.02
C ARG A 175 5.37 -18.70 -4.66
N ALA A 176 5.82 -18.84 -3.41
CA ALA A 176 6.52 -20.03 -2.93
C ALA A 176 5.69 -21.32 -3.02
N ILE A 177 4.37 -21.23 -2.85
CA ILE A 177 3.45 -22.38 -2.96
C ILE A 177 2.90 -22.59 -4.37
N GLY A 178 3.37 -21.82 -5.37
CA GLY A 178 2.91 -21.90 -6.75
C GLY A 178 1.58 -21.19 -7.03
N LEU A 179 1.08 -20.35 -6.12
CA LEU A 179 -0.08 -19.51 -6.36
C LEU A 179 0.39 -18.20 -7.04
N PRO A 180 0.05 -17.95 -8.32
CA PRO A 180 0.50 -16.73 -9.00
C PRO A 180 -0.03 -15.50 -8.29
N ALA A 181 0.86 -14.56 -7.98
CA ALA A 181 0.54 -13.42 -7.13
C ALA A 181 1.26 -12.14 -7.55
N ARG A 182 0.62 -10.99 -7.33
CA ARG A 182 1.22 -9.65 -7.50
C ARG A 182 0.79 -8.73 -6.36
N VAL A 183 1.68 -7.82 -5.95
CA VAL A 183 1.31 -6.74 -5.03
C VAL A 183 0.62 -5.64 -5.81
N VAL A 184 -0.49 -5.13 -5.27
CA VAL A 184 -1.19 -3.95 -5.78
C VAL A 184 -1.21 -2.85 -4.71
N THR A 185 -1.25 -1.60 -5.15
CA THR A 185 -1.31 -0.44 -4.27
C THR A 185 -2.43 0.49 -4.72
N ASN A 186 -3.43 0.65 -3.87
CA ASN A 186 -4.51 1.60 -4.06
C ASN A 186 -4.09 2.98 -3.57
N ILE A 187 -4.19 3.99 -4.41
CA ILE A 187 -3.93 5.38 -4.05
C ILE A 187 -5.26 6.01 -3.65
N ILE A 188 -5.31 6.57 -2.43
CA ILE A 188 -6.54 7.00 -1.73
C ILE A 188 -7.46 5.80 -1.46
N SER A 189 -7.11 5.01 -0.46
CA SER A 189 -7.90 3.85 -0.04
C SER A 189 -8.80 4.21 1.14
N ALA A 190 -10.10 3.94 1.00
CA ALA A 190 -11.05 4.18 2.07
C ALA A 190 -11.02 3.09 3.15
N GLN A 191 -11.38 3.46 4.37
CA GLN A 191 -11.84 2.51 5.39
C GLN A 191 -13.23 2.93 5.83
N ASP A 192 -14.21 2.17 5.37
CA ASP A 192 -15.63 2.32 5.72
C ASP A 192 -15.90 1.48 6.98
N TYR A 193 -16.26 2.14 8.08
CA TYR A 193 -16.45 1.47 9.37
C TYR A 193 -17.91 1.11 9.65
N ASP A 194 -18.85 1.61 8.86
CA ASP A 194 -20.29 1.41 9.09
C ASP A 194 -21.06 0.81 7.91
N ASP A 195 -20.32 0.25 6.95
CA ASP A 195 -20.82 -0.42 5.75
C ASP A 195 -21.75 0.49 4.93
N SER A 196 -21.51 1.80 4.93
CA SER A 196 -22.29 2.78 4.18
C SER A 196 -21.87 2.87 2.71
N LEU A 197 -20.70 2.34 2.36
CA LEU A 197 -19.96 2.64 1.13
C LEU A 197 -19.72 4.13 0.93
N THR A 198 -19.65 4.87 2.04
CA THR A 198 -19.24 6.27 2.06
C THR A 198 -18.09 6.44 3.03
N VAL A 199 -17.36 7.55 2.89
CA VAL A 199 -16.40 8.01 3.88
C VAL A 199 -16.85 9.37 4.36
N ASP A 200 -17.33 9.42 5.60
CA ASP A 200 -17.87 10.63 6.19
C ASP A 200 -16.78 11.46 6.87
N LYS A 201 -16.72 12.75 6.53
CA LYS A 201 -15.83 13.75 7.13
C LYS A 201 -16.64 14.83 7.80
N TYR A 202 -16.38 15.08 9.07
CA TYR A 202 -17.13 16.04 9.88
C TYR A 202 -16.29 17.28 10.20
N PHE A 203 -16.95 18.42 10.16
CA PHE A 203 -16.39 19.71 10.56
C PHE A 203 -17.32 20.36 11.58
N ASP A 204 -16.75 21.03 12.58
CA ASP A 204 -17.53 21.80 13.55
C ASP A 204 -18.07 23.11 12.94
N LYS A 205 -18.85 23.84 13.73
CA LYS A 205 -19.41 25.14 13.33
C LYS A 205 -18.36 26.18 12.89
N ASP A 206 -17.17 26.15 13.50
CA ASP A 206 -16.07 27.08 13.27
C ASP A 206 -15.19 26.64 12.09
N GLY A 207 -15.42 25.43 11.59
CA GLY A 207 -14.78 24.84 10.43
C GLY A 207 -13.55 24.01 10.72
N GLU A 208 -13.36 23.60 11.97
CA GLU A 208 -12.31 22.67 12.34
C GLU A 208 -12.75 21.23 12.04
N PHE A 209 -11.82 20.43 11.54
CA PHE A 209 -12.03 19.02 11.24
C PHE A 209 -12.18 18.19 12.54
N LEU A 210 -13.27 17.43 12.61
CA LEU A 210 -13.66 16.57 13.73
C LEU A 210 -13.14 15.15 13.51
N GLU A 211 -11.94 14.88 14.01
CA GLU A 211 -11.18 13.66 13.73
C GLU A 211 -11.79 12.38 14.32
N PHE A 212 -12.36 12.45 15.52
CA PHE A 212 -12.89 11.25 16.19
C PHE A 212 -14.24 10.82 15.63
N GLU A 213 -14.92 11.74 14.95
CA GLU A 213 -16.20 11.57 14.30
C GLU A 213 -16.04 11.17 12.82
N SER A 214 -14.88 11.43 12.22
CA SER A 214 -14.61 11.19 10.80
C SER A 214 -13.97 9.84 10.52
N GLU A 215 -14.22 9.28 9.35
CA GLU A 215 -13.63 8.02 8.90
C GLU A 215 -12.25 8.23 8.24
N SER A 216 -11.45 7.16 8.21
CA SER A 216 -10.06 7.25 7.75
C SER A 216 -9.93 7.03 6.24
N LEU A 217 -9.15 7.92 5.60
CA LEU A 217 -8.68 7.76 4.23
C LEU A 217 -7.17 7.56 4.24
N TRP A 218 -6.74 6.40 3.76
CA TRP A 218 -5.33 6.08 3.63
C TRP A 218 -4.80 6.69 2.33
N ASN A 219 -3.67 7.40 2.39
CA ASN A 219 -3.00 7.96 1.20
C ASN A 219 -2.68 6.87 0.19
N PHE A 220 -2.27 5.72 0.70
CA PHE A 220 -2.23 4.49 -0.05
C PHE A 220 -2.47 3.28 0.85
N HIS A 221 -2.96 2.20 0.27
CA HIS A 221 -3.03 0.89 0.91
C HIS A 221 -2.57 -0.18 -0.06
N ALA A 222 -1.85 -1.18 0.42
CA ALA A 222 -1.26 -2.22 -0.41
C ALA A 222 -1.73 -3.60 0.06
N TRP A 223 -2.11 -4.43 -0.91
CA TRP A 223 -2.53 -5.82 -0.70
C TRP A 223 -2.02 -6.71 -1.85
N THR A 224 -2.44 -7.97 -1.88
CA THR A 224 -1.98 -8.93 -2.90
C THR A 224 -3.15 -9.41 -3.75
N ASP A 225 -3.00 -9.39 -5.08
CA ASP A 225 -3.86 -10.12 -5.99
C ASP A 225 -3.28 -11.54 -6.20
N VAL A 226 -4.14 -12.55 -6.17
CA VAL A 226 -3.80 -13.95 -6.47
C VAL A 226 -4.66 -14.50 -7.60
N TRP A 227 -4.07 -15.31 -8.48
CA TRP A 227 -4.78 -15.88 -9.63
C TRP A 227 -5.31 -17.29 -9.34
N MET A 228 -6.62 -17.47 -9.43
CA MET A 228 -7.26 -18.79 -9.28
C MET A 228 -8.67 -18.84 -9.90
N SER A 229 -9.17 -20.05 -10.15
CA SER A 229 -10.59 -20.30 -10.38
C SER A 229 -11.37 -20.20 -9.06
N ARG A 230 -12.68 -19.93 -9.17
CA ARG A 230 -13.61 -19.84 -8.04
C ARG A 230 -14.78 -20.81 -8.21
N PRO A 231 -14.55 -22.13 -8.08
CA PRO A 231 -15.60 -23.13 -8.26
C PRO A 231 -16.69 -23.07 -7.19
N ASP A 232 -16.44 -22.36 -6.09
CA ASP A 232 -17.37 -22.01 -5.02
C ASP A 232 -18.32 -20.85 -5.39
N LEU A 233 -18.02 -20.11 -6.45
CA LEU A 233 -18.85 -19.01 -6.96
C LEU A 233 -19.52 -19.37 -8.30
N PRO A 234 -20.54 -18.60 -8.75
CA PRO A 234 -21.05 -18.71 -10.10
C PRO A 234 -19.95 -18.53 -11.16
N SER A 235 -20.19 -19.07 -12.37
CA SER A 235 -19.23 -18.91 -13.47
C SER A 235 -18.99 -17.43 -13.80
N GLY A 236 -17.73 -17.07 -14.02
CA GLY A 236 -17.30 -15.71 -14.35
C GLY A 236 -16.53 -14.97 -13.25
N TYR A 237 -16.45 -15.52 -12.03
CA TYR A 237 -15.76 -14.87 -10.90
C TYR A 237 -14.34 -15.40 -10.61
N GLY A 238 -13.79 -16.25 -11.47
CA GLY A 238 -12.38 -16.66 -11.42
C GLY A 238 -11.43 -15.57 -11.95
N GLY A 239 -10.14 -15.90 -12.02
CA GLY A 239 -9.07 -14.97 -12.41
C GLY A 239 -8.41 -14.35 -11.19
N TRP A 240 -8.10 -13.06 -11.23
CA TRP A 240 -7.53 -12.34 -10.09
C TRP A 240 -8.53 -12.25 -8.93
N GLN A 241 -8.02 -12.48 -7.71
CA GLN A 241 -8.74 -12.33 -6.45
C GLN A 241 -7.91 -11.45 -5.50
N ALA A 242 -8.53 -10.47 -4.86
CA ALA A 242 -7.89 -9.62 -3.87
C ALA A 242 -7.79 -10.38 -2.53
N ILE A 243 -6.60 -10.42 -1.94
CA ILE A 243 -6.38 -10.85 -0.56
C ILE A 243 -5.58 -9.80 0.20
N ASP A 244 -5.98 -9.54 1.44
CA ASP A 244 -5.33 -8.55 2.29
C ASP A 244 -4.87 -9.17 3.60
N ALA A 245 -3.55 -9.26 3.76
CA ALA A 245 -2.91 -9.79 4.95
C ALA A 245 -2.74 -8.76 6.07
N THR A 246 -3.09 -7.49 5.82
CA THR A 246 -3.04 -6.41 6.83
C THR A 246 -4.29 -6.43 7.70
N ILE A 247 -5.44 -6.66 7.07
CA ILE A 247 -6.78 -6.64 7.69
C ILE A 247 -7.49 -8.01 7.63
N ASN A 248 -6.87 -9.02 7.01
CA ASN A 248 -7.34 -10.41 6.89
C ASN A 248 -8.63 -10.60 6.08
N THR A 249 -8.65 -10.03 4.86
CA THR A 249 -9.82 -10.06 3.97
C THR A 249 -9.54 -10.80 2.66
N GLY A 250 -10.59 -11.39 2.08
CA GLY A 250 -10.57 -12.12 0.82
C GLY A 250 -10.49 -13.65 0.96
N PRO A 251 -10.32 -14.39 -0.16
CA PRO A 251 -10.16 -13.88 -1.52
C PRO A 251 -11.45 -13.30 -2.11
N SER A 252 -11.41 -12.03 -2.49
CA SER A 252 -12.51 -11.29 -3.12
C SER A 252 -12.33 -11.28 -4.64
N SER A 253 -13.34 -11.74 -5.39
CA SER A 253 -13.25 -11.73 -6.86
C SER A 253 -13.25 -10.30 -7.39
N LEU A 254 -12.23 -9.94 -8.20
CA LEU A 254 -12.14 -8.62 -8.83
C LEU A 254 -13.37 -8.33 -9.69
N GLU A 255 -13.90 -9.35 -10.38
CA GLU A 255 -15.11 -9.22 -11.18
C GLU A 255 -16.36 -8.97 -10.31
N ALA A 256 -16.44 -9.56 -9.10
CA ALA A 256 -17.54 -9.30 -8.17
C ALA A 256 -17.49 -7.87 -7.63
N ILE A 257 -16.29 -7.39 -7.29
CA ILE A 257 -16.04 -6.01 -6.85
C ILE A 257 -16.49 -5.03 -7.96
N LYS A 258 -15.99 -5.23 -9.19
CA LYS A 258 -16.31 -4.37 -10.35
C LYS A 258 -17.79 -4.29 -10.69
N ARG A 259 -18.55 -5.36 -10.41
CA ARG A 259 -20.00 -5.42 -10.68
C ARG A 259 -20.86 -4.96 -9.49
N GLY A 260 -20.27 -4.68 -8.34
CA GLY A 260 -21.02 -4.38 -7.11
C GLY A 260 -21.81 -5.59 -6.58
N GLU A 261 -21.31 -6.81 -6.78
CA GLU A 261 -22.00 -8.06 -6.40
C GLU A 261 -21.68 -8.46 -4.96
N VAL A 262 -22.16 -7.64 -4.03
CA VAL A 262 -22.08 -7.93 -2.60
C VAL A 262 -22.90 -9.19 -2.24
N GLY A 263 -22.44 -9.92 -1.22
CA GLY A 263 -23.00 -11.20 -0.79
C GLY A 263 -22.32 -12.44 -1.39
N LEU A 264 -21.45 -12.26 -2.39
CA LEU A 264 -20.50 -13.30 -2.78
C LEU A 264 -19.34 -13.33 -1.80
N MET A 265 -18.96 -14.53 -1.37
CA MET A 265 -17.80 -14.71 -0.52
C MET A 265 -16.52 -14.41 -1.31
N TYR A 266 -15.51 -13.75 -0.75
CA TYR A 266 -15.42 -13.17 0.60
C TYR A 266 -15.28 -11.66 0.50
N ASP A 267 -15.78 -10.93 1.50
CA ASP A 267 -15.44 -9.52 1.81
C ASP A 267 -15.54 -8.55 0.62
N VAL A 268 -16.47 -8.82 -0.32
CA VAL A 268 -16.64 -8.02 -1.54
C VAL A 268 -17.07 -6.59 -1.22
N ALA A 269 -17.94 -6.40 -0.23
CA ALA A 269 -18.41 -5.08 0.19
C ALA A 269 -17.26 -4.20 0.70
N GLU A 270 -16.43 -4.74 1.59
CA GLU A 270 -15.26 -4.05 2.13
C GLU A 270 -14.28 -3.65 1.02
N LYS A 271 -14.00 -4.56 0.08
CA LYS A 271 -13.09 -4.25 -1.04
C LYS A 271 -13.69 -3.24 -2.03
N ILE A 272 -15.03 -3.18 -2.17
CA ILE A 272 -15.71 -2.11 -2.91
C ILE A 272 -15.53 -0.78 -2.20
N ALA A 273 -15.73 -0.73 -0.88
CA ALA A 273 -15.55 0.49 -0.10
C ALA A 273 -14.13 1.05 -0.29
N GLU A 274 -13.10 0.21 -0.13
CA GLU A 274 -11.70 0.61 -0.28
C GLU A 274 -11.38 1.28 -1.63
N VAL A 275 -12.06 0.90 -2.72
CA VAL A 275 -11.75 1.39 -4.09
C VAL A 275 -12.82 2.31 -4.69
N ASN A 276 -14.01 2.42 -4.10
CA ASN A 276 -15.13 3.13 -4.73
C ASN A 276 -16.12 3.80 -3.75
N ALA A 277 -15.78 3.96 -2.47
CA ALA A 277 -16.63 4.72 -1.56
C ALA A 277 -16.73 6.20 -1.97
N ASP A 278 -17.92 6.78 -1.86
CA ASP A 278 -18.12 8.22 -2.05
C ASP A 278 -17.68 8.97 -0.78
N VAL A 279 -16.98 10.10 -0.92
CA VAL A 279 -16.58 10.92 0.24
C VAL A 279 -17.62 11.99 0.49
N VAL A 280 -18.12 12.09 1.72
CA VAL A 280 -19.15 13.07 2.10
C VAL A 280 -18.62 13.99 3.19
N ASP A 281 -18.63 15.29 2.90
CA ASP A 281 -18.23 16.31 3.88
C ASP A 281 -19.49 16.87 4.57
N TRP A 282 -19.44 16.91 5.90
CA TRP A 282 -20.52 17.33 6.78
C TRP A 282 -20.06 18.48 7.67
N LYS A 283 -20.90 19.49 7.84
CA LYS A 283 -20.65 20.60 8.79
C LYS A 283 -21.72 20.59 9.87
N GLU A 284 -21.32 20.79 11.12
CA GLU A 284 -22.25 21.00 12.23
C GLU A 284 -23.18 22.18 11.91
N ASP A 285 -24.48 21.93 12.06
CA ASP A 285 -25.55 22.89 11.79
C ASP A 285 -26.71 22.64 12.76
N GLU A 286 -26.93 23.59 13.67
CA GLU A 286 -28.00 23.55 14.67
C GLU A 286 -29.40 23.59 14.04
N GLU A 287 -29.54 24.07 12.79
CA GLU A 287 -30.80 24.09 12.05
C GLU A 287 -31.09 22.74 11.37
N SER A 288 -30.09 21.86 11.24
CA SER A 288 -30.26 20.53 10.67
C SER A 288 -30.88 19.56 11.66
N VAL A 289 -31.83 18.75 11.18
CA VAL A 289 -32.46 17.68 11.98
C VAL A 289 -31.43 16.65 12.47
N LEU A 290 -30.34 16.46 11.71
CA LEU A 290 -29.26 15.52 12.04
C LEU A 290 -28.13 16.17 12.86
N GLY A 291 -28.24 17.46 13.18
CA GLY A 291 -27.15 18.25 13.79
C GLY A 291 -25.99 18.57 12.83
N PHE A 292 -26.01 17.99 11.62
CA PHE A 292 -25.04 18.23 10.56
C PHE A 292 -25.74 18.47 9.22
N LYS A 293 -25.19 19.39 8.42
CA LYS A 293 -25.57 19.58 7.02
C LYS A 293 -24.50 19.02 6.09
N LYS A 294 -24.93 18.45 4.97
CA LYS A 294 -24.06 17.96 3.91
C LYS A 294 -23.50 19.14 3.11
N ILE A 295 -22.18 19.23 3.00
CA ILE A 295 -21.47 20.26 2.22
C ILE A 295 -21.29 19.79 0.78
N LYS A 296 -20.68 18.61 0.59
CA LYS A 296 -20.41 18.04 -0.74
C LYS A 296 -20.34 16.51 -0.69
N THR A 297 -20.56 15.90 -1.85
CA THR A 297 -20.17 14.51 -2.11
C THR A 297 -19.16 14.49 -3.25
N SER A 298 -18.00 13.87 -3.01
CA SER A 298 -16.98 13.61 -4.03
C SER A 298 -17.10 12.15 -4.43
N THR A 299 -17.38 11.93 -5.70
CA THR A 299 -17.75 10.61 -6.23
C THR A 299 -16.58 9.85 -6.87
N ASP A 300 -15.47 10.54 -7.13
CA ASP A 300 -14.33 10.08 -7.92
C ASP A 300 -13.00 10.23 -7.16
N TYR A 301 -13.06 10.37 -5.83
CA TYR A 301 -11.89 10.61 -4.97
C TYR A 301 -11.20 9.32 -4.52
N VAL A 302 -11.98 8.34 -4.04
CA VAL A 302 -11.47 7.06 -3.53
C VAL A 302 -11.10 6.15 -4.69
N GLY A 303 -10.01 5.40 -4.51
CA GLY A 303 -9.51 4.49 -5.52
C GLY A 303 -9.07 5.22 -6.78
N TYR A 304 -8.23 6.24 -6.61
CA TYR A 304 -7.78 7.10 -7.70
C TYR A 304 -6.97 6.32 -8.75
N LYS A 305 -6.08 5.44 -8.28
CA LYS A 305 -5.28 4.52 -9.11
C LYS A 305 -5.02 3.24 -8.34
N LEU A 306 -4.97 2.10 -9.04
CA LEU A 306 -4.56 0.84 -8.45
C LEU A 306 -3.33 0.32 -9.19
N LEU A 307 -2.18 0.35 -8.51
CA LEU A 307 -0.89 0.22 -9.16
C LEU A 307 -0.25 -1.13 -8.90
N THR A 308 0.31 -1.73 -9.93
CA THR A 308 1.13 -2.95 -9.81
C THR A 308 2.34 -2.88 -10.73
N LYS A 309 3.31 -3.76 -10.51
CA LYS A 309 4.48 -3.86 -11.39
C LYS A 309 4.07 -4.57 -12.68
N ARG A 310 4.44 -4.00 -13.82
CA ARG A 310 4.25 -4.60 -15.14
C ARG A 310 5.11 -5.86 -15.30
N PRO A 311 4.54 -6.92 -15.89
CA PRO A 311 5.30 -8.08 -16.34
C PRO A 311 6.40 -7.67 -17.33
N HIS A 312 7.58 -8.28 -17.20
CA HIS A 312 8.72 -8.17 -18.14
C HIS A 312 9.31 -6.76 -18.33
N ILE A 313 8.77 -5.73 -17.68
CA ILE A 313 9.37 -4.39 -17.62
C ILE A 313 10.01 -4.24 -16.25
N PHE A 314 11.27 -3.83 -16.24
CA PHE A 314 12.03 -3.54 -15.03
C PHE A 314 12.65 -2.16 -15.17
N ASP A 315 12.22 -1.21 -14.33
CA ASP A 315 12.76 0.14 -14.31
C ASP A 315 13.38 0.44 -12.94
N PRO A 316 14.67 0.14 -12.72
CA PRO A 316 15.30 0.27 -11.41
C PRO A 316 15.44 1.73 -10.94
N ASN A 317 15.36 2.68 -11.86
CA ASN A 317 15.65 4.09 -11.65
C ASN A 317 14.44 5.02 -11.96
N GLY A 318 13.28 4.45 -12.27
CA GLY A 318 12.09 5.19 -12.66
C GLY A 318 10.83 4.35 -12.43
N GLU A 319 9.70 4.76 -12.98
CA GLU A 319 8.39 4.10 -12.78
C GLU A 319 7.74 3.65 -14.09
N ARG A 320 8.53 3.38 -15.15
CA ARG A 320 7.98 2.91 -16.44
C ARG A 320 7.39 1.49 -16.37
N ASP A 321 7.75 0.75 -15.33
CA ASP A 321 7.20 -0.55 -14.96
C ASP A 321 5.93 -0.45 -14.11
N GLN A 322 5.33 0.73 -13.98
CA GLN A 322 4.03 0.92 -13.33
C GLN A 322 2.87 0.55 -14.26
N ASP A 323 1.91 -0.23 -13.76
CA ASP A 323 0.64 -0.51 -14.41
C ASP A 323 -0.53 -0.08 -13.55
N ASP A 324 -1.49 0.63 -14.15
CA ASP A 324 -2.75 0.97 -13.50
C ASP A 324 -3.84 -0.04 -13.86
N VAL A 325 -4.19 -0.86 -12.88
CA VAL A 325 -5.15 -1.96 -12.99
C VAL A 325 -6.49 -1.63 -12.34
N MET A 326 -6.79 -0.35 -12.04
CA MET A 326 -8.06 0.04 -11.42
C MET A 326 -9.28 -0.36 -12.26
N HIS A 327 -9.12 -0.40 -13.58
CA HIS A 327 -10.15 -0.88 -14.52
C HIS A 327 -10.58 -2.35 -14.29
N GLN A 328 -9.82 -3.13 -13.52
CA GLN A 328 -10.16 -4.50 -13.11
C GLN A 328 -11.05 -4.52 -11.86
N TYR A 329 -11.02 -3.44 -11.07
CA TYR A 329 -11.74 -3.29 -9.80
C TYR A 329 -13.01 -2.45 -9.92
N LYS A 330 -13.05 -1.45 -10.80
CA LYS A 330 -14.25 -0.64 -11.05
C LYS A 330 -14.39 -0.22 -12.50
N ASN A 331 -15.59 0.21 -12.86
CA ASN A 331 -15.87 0.81 -14.18
C ASN A 331 -15.33 2.26 -14.21
N PRO A 332 -15.13 2.87 -15.39
CA PRO A 332 -14.60 4.22 -15.49
C PRO A 332 -15.45 5.25 -14.75
N GLU A 333 -14.79 6.17 -14.03
CA GLU A 333 -15.44 7.25 -13.31
C GLU A 333 -16.37 8.07 -14.22
N GLY A 334 -17.57 8.38 -13.70
CA GLY A 334 -18.60 9.11 -14.44
C GLY A 334 -19.38 8.27 -15.46
N SER A 335 -19.07 6.99 -15.63
CA SER A 335 -19.88 6.08 -16.44
C SER A 335 -21.17 5.66 -15.72
N LYS A 336 -22.20 5.26 -16.48
CA LYS A 336 -23.45 4.77 -15.89
C LYS A 336 -23.24 3.44 -15.18
N GLU A 337 -22.36 2.60 -15.73
CA GLU A 337 -22.02 1.28 -15.23
C GLU A 337 -21.32 1.35 -13.86
N GLU A 338 -20.46 2.35 -13.67
CA GLU A 338 -19.81 2.63 -12.39
C GLU A 338 -20.85 2.98 -11.31
N ARG A 339 -21.69 4.00 -11.56
CA ARG A 339 -22.73 4.39 -10.59
C ARG A 339 -23.73 3.27 -10.29
N LEU A 340 -24.15 2.52 -11.31
CA LEU A 340 -25.08 1.39 -11.12
C LEU A 340 -24.47 0.24 -10.31
N ALA A 341 -23.16 -0.02 -10.45
CA ALA A 341 -22.46 -1.01 -9.65
C ALA A 341 -22.39 -0.57 -8.18
N LEU A 342 -22.03 0.69 -7.91
CA LEU A 342 -21.98 1.23 -6.56
C LEU A 342 -23.37 1.23 -5.89
N PHE A 343 -24.41 1.69 -6.59
CA PHE A 343 -25.78 1.64 -6.08
C PHE A 343 -26.26 0.22 -5.82
N ARG A 344 -25.93 -0.74 -6.69
CA ARG A 344 -26.25 -2.16 -6.46
C ARG A 344 -25.64 -2.67 -5.16
N ALA A 345 -24.40 -2.30 -4.87
CA ALA A 345 -23.71 -2.66 -3.64
C ALA A 345 -24.36 -1.94 -2.44
N ALA A 346 -24.48 -0.62 -2.50
CA ALA A 346 -25.04 0.25 -1.46
C ALA A 346 -26.41 -0.23 -0.96
N TYR A 347 -27.35 -0.47 -1.88
CA TYR A 347 -28.72 -0.92 -1.54
C TYR A 347 -28.79 -2.32 -0.93
N LYS A 348 -27.69 -3.08 -0.95
CA LYS A 348 -27.57 -4.41 -0.36
C LYS A 348 -26.64 -4.44 0.87
N CYS A 349 -25.86 -3.39 1.12
CA CYS A 349 -24.93 -3.31 2.25
C CYS A 349 -25.64 -2.95 3.55
N SER A 350 -26.21 -1.74 3.66
CA SER A 350 -26.78 -1.25 4.91
C SER A 350 -27.95 -0.27 4.72
N GLY A 351 -28.76 -0.10 5.78
CA GLY A 351 -29.84 0.88 5.82
C GLY A 351 -29.30 2.32 5.73
N ARG A 352 -28.17 2.61 6.38
CA ARG A 352 -27.48 3.91 6.31
C ARG A 352 -27.04 4.23 4.89
N SER A 353 -26.49 3.25 4.16
CA SER A 353 -26.12 3.43 2.75
C SER A 353 -27.33 3.91 1.92
N CYS A 354 -28.51 3.31 2.13
CA CYS A 354 -29.73 3.71 1.43
C CYS A 354 -30.13 5.17 1.74
N GLU A 355 -29.94 5.63 2.98
CA GLU A 355 -30.23 7.00 3.41
C GLU A 355 -29.27 7.99 2.75
N VAL A 356 -27.94 7.76 2.85
CA VAL A 356 -26.92 8.69 2.34
C VAL A 356 -26.98 8.83 0.82
N TYR A 357 -27.14 7.73 0.10
CA TYR A 357 -27.30 7.74 -1.36
C TYR A 357 -28.68 8.21 -1.82
N GLY A 358 -29.68 8.21 -0.92
CA GLY A 358 -31.03 8.75 -1.17
C GLY A 358 -31.14 10.26 -0.96
N LEU A 359 -30.17 10.89 -0.28
CA LEU A 359 -30.13 12.34 -0.10
C LEU A 359 -29.87 13.04 -1.45
N SER A 360 -30.78 13.93 -1.84
CA SER A 360 -30.59 14.78 -3.02
C SER A 360 -29.28 15.57 -2.92
N LYS A 361 -28.63 15.85 -4.06
CA LYS A 361 -27.53 16.81 -4.10
C LYS A 361 -28.00 18.11 -3.45
N ALA A 362 -27.20 18.67 -2.55
CA ALA A 362 -27.46 20.00 -2.03
C ALA A 362 -27.38 20.98 -3.21
N GLU A 363 -28.54 21.45 -3.69
CA GLU A 363 -28.60 22.55 -4.65
C GLU A 363 -28.34 23.84 -3.87
N GLU A 364 -27.08 24.10 -3.51
CA GLU A 364 -26.70 25.39 -2.95
C GLU A 364 -26.50 26.43 -4.06
N LEU A 365 -27.01 27.65 -3.83
CA LEU A 365 -26.67 28.82 -4.64
C LEU A 365 -25.18 29.13 -4.44
N GLU A 366 -24.37 28.80 -5.44
CA GLU A 366 -22.93 29.08 -5.44
C GLU A 366 -22.67 30.56 -5.77
N GLU A 367 -22.64 31.42 -4.75
CA GLU A 367 -22.37 32.85 -4.92
C GLU A 367 -20.86 33.17 -4.93
N ILE A 368 -20.09 32.46 -4.10
CA ILE A 368 -18.62 32.49 -4.13
C ILE A 368 -18.11 31.18 -4.72
N LYS A 369 -17.31 31.24 -5.78
CA LYS A 369 -16.56 30.09 -6.29
C LYS A 369 -15.22 30.00 -5.57
N PHE A 370 -14.90 28.80 -5.10
CA PHE A 370 -13.65 28.52 -4.41
C PHE A 370 -12.75 27.63 -5.27
N THR A 371 -11.46 27.90 -5.26
CA THR A 371 -10.47 27.03 -5.92
C THR A 371 -9.21 26.97 -5.08
N LEU A 372 -8.81 25.75 -4.70
CA LEU A 372 -7.56 25.45 -4.00
C LEU A 372 -6.62 24.80 -5.01
N PRO A 373 -5.62 25.53 -5.54
CA PRO A 373 -4.62 24.95 -6.43
C PRO A 373 -3.80 23.89 -5.69
N GLU A 374 -3.58 22.75 -6.33
CA GLU A 374 -2.73 21.67 -5.79
C GLU A 374 -1.27 22.13 -5.70
N ILE A 375 -0.58 21.72 -4.64
CA ILE A 375 0.86 21.97 -4.48
C ILE A 375 1.65 20.85 -5.18
N ASP A 376 2.30 21.17 -6.30
CA ASP A 376 3.02 20.19 -7.13
C ASP A 376 4.15 19.45 -6.39
N SER A 377 5.07 20.19 -5.75
CA SER A 377 6.18 19.59 -5.00
C SER A 377 6.80 20.56 -3.99
N VAL A 378 7.12 20.03 -2.81
CA VAL A 378 7.85 20.74 -1.77
C VAL A 378 9.07 19.92 -1.39
N PHE A 379 10.26 20.44 -1.71
CA PHE A 379 11.51 19.80 -1.26
C PHE A 379 11.71 20.00 0.24
N ILE A 380 12.18 18.95 0.91
CA ILE A 380 12.47 19.01 2.35
C ILE A 380 13.42 20.17 2.68
N GLY A 381 13.06 20.96 3.69
CA GLY A 381 13.84 22.13 4.11
C GLY A 381 13.56 23.42 3.35
N LYS A 382 12.56 23.44 2.46
CA LYS A 382 12.10 24.66 1.76
C LYS A 382 10.77 25.18 2.33
N ASN A 383 10.57 26.49 2.21
CA ASN A 383 9.27 27.11 2.49
C ASN A 383 8.32 26.87 1.32
N PHE A 384 7.02 26.92 1.57
CA PHE A 384 5.97 26.86 0.55
C PHE A 384 4.75 27.69 0.97
N SER A 385 3.73 27.77 0.14
CA SER A 385 2.49 28.50 0.47
C SER A 385 1.24 27.74 0.04
N ILE A 386 0.19 27.85 0.85
CA ILE A 386 -1.15 27.35 0.54
C ILE A 386 -2.00 28.55 0.10
N VAL A 387 -2.72 28.44 -1.02
CA VAL A 387 -3.47 29.55 -1.63
C VAL A 387 -4.92 29.13 -1.85
N LEU A 388 -5.88 29.89 -1.30
CA LEU A 388 -7.30 29.76 -1.63
C LEU A 388 -7.71 30.92 -2.54
N ASN A 389 -8.14 30.60 -3.76
CA ASN A 389 -8.74 31.56 -4.69
C ASN A 389 -10.25 31.64 -4.44
N MET A 390 -10.78 32.85 -4.38
CA MET A 390 -12.20 33.13 -4.19
C MET A 390 -12.67 34.09 -5.28
N GLU A 391 -13.77 33.75 -5.94
CA GLU A 391 -14.44 34.59 -6.94
C GLU A 391 -15.87 34.85 -6.50
N ASN A 392 -16.19 36.12 -6.25
CA ASN A 392 -17.55 36.55 -5.98
C ASN A 392 -18.30 36.75 -7.29
N THR A 393 -19.35 35.96 -7.51
CA THR A 393 -20.16 35.98 -8.74
C THR A 393 -21.41 36.84 -8.64
N VAL A 394 -21.69 37.41 -7.46
CA VAL A 394 -22.86 38.26 -7.22
C VAL A 394 -22.45 39.73 -7.13
N ASN A 395 -23.44 40.61 -7.35
CA ASN A 395 -23.25 42.06 -7.32
C ASN A 395 -23.32 42.66 -5.91
N GLU A 396 -23.11 41.85 -4.88
CA GLU A 396 -23.12 42.24 -3.48
C GLU A 396 -21.80 41.90 -2.83
N LYS A 397 -21.47 42.61 -1.75
CA LYS A 397 -20.29 42.30 -0.95
C LYS A 397 -20.54 41.04 -0.13
N ARG A 398 -19.50 40.24 0.07
CA ARG A 398 -19.56 39.04 0.93
C ARG A 398 -18.40 39.03 1.92
N ASN A 399 -18.67 38.50 3.11
CA ASN A 399 -17.65 38.21 4.11
C ASN A 399 -17.48 36.69 4.18
N VAL A 400 -16.25 36.24 3.95
CA VAL A 400 -15.92 34.81 3.92
C VAL A 400 -15.06 34.48 5.13
N GLN A 401 -15.60 33.69 6.03
CA GLN A 401 -14.83 33.09 7.13
C GLN A 401 -14.06 31.90 6.59
N ILE A 402 -12.76 31.84 6.90
CA ILE A 402 -11.85 30.81 6.41
C ILE A 402 -11.17 30.17 7.63
N ALA A 403 -11.22 28.85 7.72
CA ALA A 403 -10.43 28.05 8.64
C ALA A 403 -9.47 27.16 7.83
N LEU A 404 -8.17 27.25 8.12
CA LEU A 404 -7.13 26.40 7.54
C LEU A 404 -6.38 25.68 8.64
N THR A 405 -6.35 24.35 8.54
CA THR A 405 -5.55 23.48 9.40
C THR A 405 -4.59 22.65 8.56
N LEU A 406 -3.30 22.82 8.80
CA LEU A 406 -2.21 22.03 8.21
C LEU A 406 -1.64 21.07 9.24
N ILE A 407 -1.65 19.78 8.90
CA ILE A 407 -1.17 18.69 9.74
C ILE A 407 -0.15 17.83 9.01
N SER A 408 0.72 17.15 9.75
CA SER A 408 1.39 15.95 9.25
C SER A 408 0.46 14.75 9.37
N LEU A 409 0.60 13.78 8.48
CA LEU A 409 -0.28 12.63 8.38
C LEU A 409 0.54 11.35 8.30
N PHE A 410 0.18 10.32 9.05
CA PHE A 410 0.66 8.98 8.75
C PHE A 410 -0.03 8.48 7.48
N TYR A 411 0.62 7.60 6.72
CA TYR A 411 0.07 7.22 5.42
C TYR A 411 -1.31 6.53 5.51
N ASN A 412 -1.64 5.96 6.68
CA ASN A 412 -2.94 5.36 7.00
C ASN A 412 -4.05 6.36 7.35
N GLY A 413 -3.83 7.66 7.14
CA GLY A 413 -4.82 8.70 7.43
C GLY A 413 -4.84 9.18 8.89
N VAL A 414 -4.09 8.54 9.79
CA VAL A 414 -4.01 8.98 11.19
C VAL A 414 -3.22 10.29 11.28
N ARG A 415 -3.74 11.27 12.03
CA ARG A 415 -3.08 12.55 12.24
C ARG A 415 -1.78 12.39 13.02
N GLY A 416 -0.74 13.07 12.56
CA GLY A 416 0.48 13.30 13.33
C GLY A 416 0.38 14.61 14.12
N HIS A 417 1.19 15.59 13.75
CA HIS A 417 1.29 16.86 14.45
C HIS A 417 0.61 18.00 13.70
N THR A 418 -0.03 18.92 14.42
CA THR A 418 -0.49 20.19 13.85
C THR A 418 0.70 21.08 13.54
N ILE A 419 0.89 21.39 12.25
CA ILE A 419 1.95 22.26 11.77
C ILE A 419 1.51 23.71 11.91
N LYS A 420 0.32 24.03 11.39
CA LYS A 420 -0.21 25.40 11.38
C LYS A 420 -1.74 25.38 11.43
N ARG A 421 -2.32 26.36 12.13
CA ARG A 421 -3.77 26.61 12.16
C ARG A 421 -4.01 28.11 12.01
N ILE A 422 -4.94 28.49 11.15
CA ILE A 422 -5.29 29.88 10.86
C ILE A 422 -6.80 29.97 10.74
N SER A 423 -7.38 31.00 11.34
CA SER A 423 -8.76 31.43 11.13
C SER A 423 -8.72 32.91 10.78
N ASP A 424 -9.41 33.30 9.72
CA ASP A 424 -9.48 34.69 9.25
C ASP A 424 -10.80 34.98 8.53
N THR A 425 -11.20 36.25 8.48
CA THR A 425 -12.39 36.70 7.74
C THR A 425 -11.95 37.59 6.59
N VAL A 426 -12.15 37.11 5.37
CA VAL A 426 -11.79 37.83 4.16
C VAL A 426 -13.03 38.45 3.53
N GLN A 427 -13.01 39.77 3.42
CA GLN A 427 -14.03 40.51 2.71
C GLN A 427 -13.72 40.57 1.21
N ILE A 428 -14.70 40.23 0.37
CA ILE A 428 -14.63 40.24 -1.10
C ILE A 428 -15.66 41.20 -1.69
N GLY A 429 -15.23 42.00 -2.68
CA GLY A 429 -16.10 42.97 -3.34
C GLY A 429 -17.06 42.31 -4.33
N PRO A 430 -18.10 43.02 -4.79
CA PRO A 430 -18.99 42.55 -5.87
C PRO A 430 -18.20 42.16 -7.12
N ASN A 431 -18.56 41.06 -7.78
CA ASN A 431 -17.97 40.62 -9.07
C ASN A 431 -16.42 40.67 -9.09
N SER A 432 -15.78 40.28 -7.98
CA SER A 432 -14.33 40.43 -7.80
C SER A 432 -13.69 39.12 -7.36
N GLN A 433 -12.38 39.01 -7.58
CA GLN A 433 -11.57 37.88 -7.14
C GLN A 433 -10.62 38.31 -6.03
N LYS A 434 -10.35 37.42 -5.09
CA LYS A 434 -9.39 37.62 -4.01
C LYS A 434 -8.68 36.32 -3.65
N GLN A 435 -7.44 36.44 -3.20
CA GLN A 435 -6.64 35.31 -2.73
C GLN A 435 -6.42 35.40 -1.23
N PHE A 436 -6.52 34.27 -0.56
CA PHE A 436 -6.05 34.06 0.79
C PHE A 436 -4.80 33.19 0.73
N THR A 437 -3.69 33.62 1.34
CA THR A 437 -2.38 32.95 1.21
C THR A 437 -1.74 32.75 2.57
N VAL A 438 -1.25 31.53 2.79
CA VAL A 438 -0.58 31.12 4.03
C VAL A 438 0.83 30.65 3.71
N GLU A 439 1.84 31.38 4.16
CA GLU A 439 3.24 30.94 4.08
C GLU A 439 3.52 29.88 5.15
N VAL A 440 4.19 28.78 4.78
CA VAL A 440 4.65 27.72 5.69
C VAL A 440 6.17 27.64 5.60
N LYS A 441 6.86 27.87 6.71
CA LYS A 441 8.32 27.86 6.77
C LYS A 441 8.87 26.47 7.06
N ALA A 442 10.10 26.20 6.64
CA ALA A 442 10.79 24.94 6.93
C ALA A 442 10.80 24.58 8.44
N GLU A 443 10.99 25.59 9.29
CA GLU A 443 10.97 25.46 10.75
C GLU A 443 9.60 25.08 11.32
N ASP A 444 8.50 25.39 10.62
CA ASP A 444 7.15 25.07 11.07
C ASP A 444 6.88 23.56 11.02
N TYR A 445 7.47 22.86 10.03
CA TYR A 445 7.12 21.46 9.73
C TYR A 445 8.25 20.44 9.96
N ILE A 446 9.54 20.77 9.83
CA ILE A 446 10.63 19.75 9.86
C ILE A 446 10.56 18.88 11.11
N GLY A 447 10.39 19.48 12.30
CA GLY A 447 10.33 18.76 13.58
C GLY A 447 8.99 18.07 13.84
N LYS A 448 8.03 18.19 12.93
CA LYS A 448 6.67 17.67 13.03
C LYS A 448 6.37 16.65 11.93
N LEU A 449 7.32 16.36 11.04
CA LEU A 449 7.16 15.33 10.02
C LEU A 449 7.13 13.94 10.66
N VAL A 450 6.21 13.11 10.19
CA VAL A 450 6.13 11.68 10.50
C VAL A 450 6.59 10.85 9.29
N GLU A 451 6.49 9.52 9.38
CA GLU A 451 6.84 8.57 8.31
C GLU A 451 6.20 8.96 6.97
N PHE A 452 6.91 8.75 5.86
CA PHE A 452 6.58 9.24 4.51
C PHE A 452 6.54 10.77 4.34
N SER A 453 6.53 11.55 5.42
CA SER A 453 6.50 13.03 5.39
C SER A 453 5.33 13.57 4.57
N LEU A 454 4.14 13.00 4.82
CA LEU A 454 2.88 13.41 4.22
C LEU A 454 2.27 14.56 5.02
N LEU A 455 1.75 15.54 4.31
CA LEU A 455 1.09 16.71 4.84
C LEU A 455 -0.31 16.81 4.25
N LYS A 456 -1.26 17.25 5.07
CA LYS A 456 -2.64 17.48 4.66
C LYS A 456 -3.12 18.84 5.12
N ALA A 457 -3.62 19.62 4.18
CA ALA A 457 -4.27 20.90 4.45
C ALA A 457 -5.79 20.73 4.34
N TYR A 458 -6.52 21.03 5.41
CA TYR A 458 -7.96 21.20 5.39
C TYR A 458 -8.29 22.68 5.32
N VAL A 459 -9.16 23.07 4.38
CA VAL A 459 -9.62 24.44 4.21
C VAL A 459 -11.14 24.44 4.20
N LEU A 460 -11.76 25.06 5.20
CA LEU A 460 -13.19 25.35 5.20
C LEU A 460 -13.39 26.84 4.95
N ALA A 461 -14.32 27.17 4.07
CA ALA A 461 -14.79 28.53 3.84
C ALA A 461 -16.31 28.62 4.04
N THR A 462 -16.79 29.64 4.73
CA THR A 462 -18.23 29.88 4.93
C THR A 462 -18.55 31.35 4.63
N VAL A 463 -19.52 31.56 3.73
CA VAL A 463 -20.06 32.89 3.42
C VAL A 463 -21.03 33.28 4.53
N GLU A 464 -20.76 34.38 5.24
CA GLU A 464 -21.52 34.76 6.42
C GLU A 464 -23.00 35.04 6.12
N GLU A 465 -23.27 35.67 4.97
CA GLU A 465 -24.58 36.16 4.57
C GLU A 465 -25.53 35.04 4.11
N THR A 466 -25.02 34.05 3.38
CA THR A 466 -25.83 32.98 2.76
C THR A 466 -25.65 31.63 3.41
N LYS A 467 -24.68 31.49 4.33
CA LYS A 467 -24.26 30.22 4.93
C LYS A 467 -23.74 29.18 3.93
N GLN A 468 -23.51 29.59 2.67
CA GLN A 468 -22.82 28.80 1.66
C GLN A 468 -21.50 28.33 2.25
N SER A 469 -21.28 27.02 2.25
CA SER A 469 -20.08 26.40 2.83
C SER A 469 -19.31 25.66 1.75
N TRP A 470 -18.00 25.75 1.80
CA TRP A 470 -17.11 25.02 0.90
C TRP A 470 -16.00 24.38 1.72
N ALA A 471 -15.70 23.12 1.40
CA ALA A 471 -14.60 22.36 1.97
C ALA A 471 -13.64 21.95 0.84
N GLY A 472 -12.36 22.18 1.05
CA GLY A 472 -11.28 21.71 0.19
C GLY A 472 -10.16 21.09 1.00
N GLU A 473 -9.47 20.15 0.37
CA GLU A 473 -8.30 19.52 0.93
C GLU A 473 -7.20 19.42 -0.13
N ASP A 474 -5.95 19.45 0.33
CA ASP A 474 -4.79 19.17 -0.50
C ASP A 474 -3.81 18.26 0.28
N ASP A 475 -3.42 17.17 -0.36
CA ASP A 475 -2.56 16.12 0.17
C ASP A 475 -1.24 16.14 -0.60
N TYR A 476 -0.14 16.49 0.08
CA TYR A 476 1.17 16.57 -0.56
C TYR A 476 2.27 15.93 0.28
N GLN A 477 3.24 15.35 -0.43
CA GLN A 477 4.39 14.69 0.16
C GLN A 477 5.62 15.58 0.07
N ILE A 478 6.31 15.77 1.21
CA ILE A 478 7.61 16.43 1.20
C ILE A 478 8.61 15.56 0.44
N THR A 479 9.14 16.10 -0.66
CA THR A 479 10.09 15.43 -1.53
C THR A 479 11.46 15.37 -0.87
N LYS A 480 11.97 14.15 -0.72
CA LYS A 480 13.28 13.84 -0.14
C LYS A 480 14.30 13.50 -1.24
N PRO A 481 15.60 13.72 -1.01
CA PRO A 481 16.64 13.25 -1.92
C PRO A 481 16.64 11.71 -2.04
N SER A 482 17.14 11.18 -3.16
CA SER A 482 17.36 9.74 -3.33
C SER A 482 18.80 9.36 -3.00
N LEU A 483 19.02 8.13 -2.54
CA LEU A 483 20.35 7.58 -2.33
C LEU A 483 20.95 7.16 -3.69
N ILE A 484 22.12 7.69 -4.02
CA ILE A 484 22.81 7.32 -5.25
C ILE A 484 23.70 6.10 -4.97
N VAL A 485 23.56 5.05 -5.79
CA VAL A 485 24.38 3.84 -5.71
C VAL A 485 25.31 3.76 -6.92
N GLU A 486 26.61 3.68 -6.68
CA GLU A 486 27.64 3.57 -7.71
C GLU A 486 28.52 2.34 -7.46
N ILE A 487 28.90 1.64 -8.54
CA ILE A 487 29.77 0.47 -8.49
C ILE A 487 31.16 0.88 -8.96
N ASP A 488 32.20 0.45 -8.25
CA ASP A 488 33.58 0.68 -8.66
C ASP A 488 34.02 -0.36 -9.69
N GLY A 489 34.00 0.02 -10.97
CA GLY A 489 34.36 -0.87 -12.07
C GLY A 489 33.35 -2.01 -12.27
N SER A 490 33.85 -3.23 -12.49
CA SER A 490 33.03 -4.43 -12.72
C SER A 490 33.19 -5.43 -11.59
N LEU A 491 32.09 -6.00 -11.11
CA LEU A 491 32.10 -7.04 -10.09
C LEU A 491 32.29 -8.42 -10.73
N LYS A 492 33.14 -9.26 -10.12
CA LYS A 492 33.46 -10.61 -10.58
C LYS A 492 33.14 -11.64 -9.50
N VAL A 493 32.64 -12.81 -9.89
CA VAL A 493 32.38 -13.90 -8.93
C VAL A 493 33.65 -14.25 -8.17
N GLY A 494 33.56 -14.30 -6.83
CA GLY A 494 34.66 -14.64 -5.94
C GLY A 494 35.73 -13.56 -5.74
N VAL A 495 35.60 -12.38 -6.37
CA VAL A 495 36.55 -11.26 -6.23
C VAL A 495 35.91 -10.13 -5.43
N THR A 496 36.62 -9.62 -4.43
CA THR A 496 36.14 -8.47 -3.65
C THR A 496 36.15 -7.20 -4.49
N GLY A 497 34.98 -6.57 -4.64
CA GLY A 497 34.78 -5.27 -5.27
C GLY A 497 34.21 -4.24 -4.29
N LYS A 498 33.93 -3.02 -4.80
CA LYS A 498 33.46 -1.89 -3.99
C LYS A 498 32.17 -1.30 -4.54
N ILE A 499 31.28 -0.91 -3.63
CA ILE A 499 30.07 -0.15 -3.91
C ILE A 499 30.09 1.13 -3.08
N PHE A 500 29.70 2.24 -3.69
CA PHE A 500 29.60 3.54 -3.08
C PHE A 500 28.16 4.01 -2.98
N PHE A 501 27.80 4.53 -1.80
CA PHE A 501 26.49 5.12 -1.53
C PHE A 501 26.67 6.60 -1.24
N LYS A 502 25.97 7.46 -1.97
CA LYS A 502 26.11 8.93 -1.85
C LYS A 502 24.78 9.60 -1.56
N LEU A 503 24.81 10.56 -0.63
CA LEU A 503 23.67 11.38 -0.25
C LEU A 503 24.16 12.76 0.16
N LYS A 504 23.40 13.82 -0.14
CA LYS A 504 23.59 15.14 0.45
C LYS A 504 22.59 15.32 1.58
N ASN A 505 23.04 15.71 2.78
CA ASN A 505 22.14 16.13 3.84
C ASN A 505 21.37 17.39 3.37
N PRO A 506 20.03 17.34 3.20
CA PRO A 506 19.28 18.49 2.71
C PRO A 506 18.92 19.48 3.83
N LEU A 507 19.18 19.12 5.09
CA LEU A 507 18.75 19.87 6.26
C LEU A 507 19.85 20.81 6.76
N LYS A 508 19.42 21.87 7.47
CA LYS A 508 20.28 22.78 8.22
C LYS A 508 20.65 22.24 9.61
N VAL A 509 20.38 20.96 9.87
CA VAL A 509 20.69 20.26 11.13
C VAL A 509 21.52 19.02 10.84
N GLU A 510 22.29 18.58 11.83
CA GLU A 510 23.08 17.35 11.77
C GLU A 510 22.17 16.12 11.72
N LEU A 511 22.52 15.14 10.87
CA LEU A 511 21.88 13.82 10.87
C LEU A 511 22.61 12.92 11.87
N THR A 512 21.86 12.33 12.81
CA THR A 512 22.40 11.49 13.87
C THR A 512 21.86 10.06 13.81
N ASP A 513 22.61 9.12 14.38
CA ASP A 513 22.33 7.67 14.32
C ASP A 513 22.17 7.18 12.87
N CYS A 514 23.14 7.57 12.03
CA CYS A 514 23.11 7.28 10.61
C CYS A 514 23.40 5.80 10.35
N GLN A 515 22.59 5.16 9.52
CA GLN A 515 22.70 3.75 9.19
C GLN A 515 22.45 3.54 7.71
N LEU A 516 23.29 2.70 7.09
CA LEU A 516 23.10 2.21 5.73
C LEU A 516 22.64 0.75 5.79
N ILE A 517 21.54 0.47 5.11
CA ILE A 517 20.98 -0.88 4.97
C ILE A 517 20.95 -1.21 3.50
N PHE A 518 21.40 -2.39 3.11
CA PHE A 518 21.34 -2.81 1.71
C PHE A 518 21.32 -4.33 1.56
N ASP A 519 20.69 -4.78 0.49
CA ASP A 519 20.52 -6.19 0.17
C ASP A 519 20.59 -6.40 -1.34
N CYS A 520 21.16 -7.52 -1.74
CA CYS A 520 21.33 -7.88 -3.15
C CYS A 520 21.50 -9.40 -3.26
N PRO A 521 20.39 -10.16 -3.44
CA PRO A 521 20.43 -11.61 -3.56
C PRO A 521 21.45 -12.03 -4.62
N GLY A 522 22.29 -13.02 -4.29
CA GLY A 522 23.39 -13.48 -5.14
C GLY A 522 24.72 -12.72 -4.97
N LEU A 523 24.69 -11.47 -4.51
CA LEU A 523 25.88 -10.70 -4.18
C LEU A 523 26.21 -10.80 -2.67
N LEU A 524 25.23 -10.47 -1.84
CA LEU A 524 25.35 -10.44 -0.38
C LEU A 524 23.96 -10.54 0.25
N LYS A 525 23.89 -11.13 1.44
CA LYS A 525 22.67 -11.10 2.24
C LYS A 525 22.60 -9.76 2.98
N TYR A 526 21.38 -9.28 3.24
CA TYR A 526 21.03 -8.14 4.09
C TYR A 526 22.16 -7.66 5.02
N GLN A 527 22.65 -6.44 4.76
CA GLN A 527 23.68 -5.76 5.54
C GLN A 527 23.10 -4.54 6.24
N LYS A 528 23.57 -4.29 7.46
CA LYS A 528 23.25 -3.10 8.25
C LYS A 528 24.55 -2.52 8.80
N LEU A 529 24.95 -1.37 8.27
CA LEU A 529 26.21 -0.71 8.58
C LEU A 529 25.95 0.62 9.30
N PRO A 530 26.43 0.81 10.55
CA PRO A 530 26.40 2.12 11.19
C PRO A 530 27.34 3.08 10.46
N PHE A 531 26.97 4.36 10.43
CA PHE A 531 27.76 5.44 9.86
C PHE A 531 27.83 6.61 10.85
N ARG A 532 28.87 7.42 10.75
CA ARG A 532 29.01 8.62 11.59
C ARG A 532 27.87 9.60 11.34
N ASN A 533 27.70 10.55 12.25
CA ASN A 533 26.83 11.70 12.02
C ASN A 533 27.27 12.48 10.78
N VAL A 534 26.29 13.10 10.10
CA VAL A 534 26.48 13.87 8.87
C VAL A 534 26.13 15.33 9.14
N LEU A 535 27.08 16.23 8.92
CA LEU A 535 26.93 17.65 9.21
C LEU A 535 25.84 18.29 8.32
N PRO A 536 25.28 19.45 8.73
CA PRO A 536 24.37 20.22 7.90
C PRO A 536 24.92 20.42 6.48
N GLU A 537 24.10 20.13 5.47
CA GLU A 537 24.44 20.32 4.05
C GLU A 537 25.65 19.53 3.51
N GLU A 538 26.22 18.61 4.30
CA GLU A 538 27.36 17.78 3.92
C GLU A 538 27.00 16.75 2.83
N ASN A 539 27.94 16.49 1.91
CA ASN A 539 27.87 15.35 1.00
C ASN A 539 28.56 14.14 1.64
N MET A 540 27.78 13.11 1.97
CA MET A 540 28.29 11.85 2.50
C MET A 540 28.57 10.84 1.39
N LYS A 541 29.60 10.02 1.59
CA LYS A 541 29.96 8.87 0.76
C LYS A 541 30.31 7.70 1.67
N ILE A 542 29.60 6.58 1.51
CA ILE A 542 29.83 5.32 2.24
C ILE A 542 30.42 4.29 1.27
N GLU A 543 31.48 3.60 1.67
CA GLU A 543 32.08 2.50 0.93
C GLU A 543 31.68 1.16 1.56
N ALA A 544 31.22 0.21 0.74
CA ALA A 544 30.98 -1.16 1.15
C ALA A 544 31.80 -2.13 0.28
N LEU A 545 32.45 -3.11 0.92
CA LEU A 545 33.15 -4.20 0.25
C LEU A 545 32.20 -5.36 0.02
N VAL A 546 32.19 -5.91 -1.20
CA VAL A 546 31.28 -6.98 -1.61
C VAL A 546 32.02 -8.07 -2.37
N THR A 547 31.64 -9.34 -2.17
CA THR A 547 32.24 -10.47 -2.89
C THR A 547 31.11 -11.30 -3.51
N PRO A 548 30.85 -11.17 -4.82
CA PRO A 548 29.73 -11.85 -5.47
C PRO A 548 29.86 -13.37 -5.43
N SER A 549 28.72 -14.04 -5.22
CA SER A 549 28.63 -15.52 -5.20
C SER A 549 27.97 -16.11 -6.45
N THR A 550 27.21 -15.29 -7.18
CA THR A 550 26.51 -15.70 -8.40
C THR A 550 26.79 -14.72 -9.54
N GLN A 551 26.90 -15.26 -10.74
CA GLN A 551 27.01 -14.49 -11.98
C GLN A 551 25.62 -14.03 -12.45
N GLY A 552 25.54 -12.90 -13.15
CA GLY A 552 24.32 -12.42 -13.79
C GLY A 552 23.92 -11.00 -13.40
N LYS A 553 22.70 -10.61 -13.80
CA LYS A 553 22.09 -9.33 -13.45
C LYS A 553 21.40 -9.43 -12.11
N LEU A 554 21.88 -8.70 -11.12
CA LEU A 554 21.38 -8.68 -9.76
C LEU A 554 20.82 -7.30 -9.43
N THR A 555 19.74 -7.24 -8.66
CA THR A 555 19.16 -5.97 -8.20
C THR A 555 19.68 -5.68 -6.79
N LEU A 556 20.30 -4.53 -6.62
CA LEU A 556 20.68 -4.02 -5.30
C LEU A 556 19.64 -3.00 -4.83
N VAL A 557 19.19 -3.19 -3.59
CA VAL A 557 18.29 -2.28 -2.89
C VAL A 557 19.01 -1.73 -1.67
N ALA A 558 19.02 -0.41 -1.50
CA ALA A 558 19.67 0.28 -0.40
C ALA A 558 18.77 1.34 0.23
N LEU A 559 18.93 1.51 1.54
CA LEU A 559 18.18 2.41 2.39
C LEU A 559 19.17 3.14 3.29
N PHE A 560 19.00 4.45 3.41
CA PHE A 560 19.68 5.27 4.40
C PHE A 560 18.67 5.74 5.45
N HIS A 561 19.05 5.59 6.72
CA HIS A 561 18.24 5.95 7.86
C HIS A 561 19.05 6.86 8.80
N SER A 562 18.37 7.85 9.39
CA SER A 562 18.85 8.68 10.49
C SER A 562 17.65 9.17 11.31
N LYS A 563 17.90 9.73 12.50
CA LYS A 563 16.82 10.28 13.35
C LYS A 563 16.03 11.41 12.68
N GLN A 564 16.70 12.26 11.89
CA GLN A 564 16.09 13.46 11.30
C GLN A 564 15.61 13.22 9.86
N LEU A 565 16.19 12.24 9.17
CA LEU A 565 15.89 11.94 7.77
C LEU A 565 15.69 10.43 7.58
N HIS A 566 14.44 10.05 7.34
CA HIS A 566 13.97 8.69 7.15
C HIS A 566 13.46 8.47 5.70
N ASP A 567 13.28 7.21 5.29
CA ASP A 567 12.78 6.76 3.98
C ASP A 567 13.64 7.15 2.77
N ILE A 568 14.95 7.22 2.92
CA ILE A 568 15.86 7.52 1.81
C ILE A 568 16.26 6.21 1.13
N MET A 569 15.79 6.00 -0.09
CA MET A 569 16.02 4.78 -0.86
C MET A 569 16.88 5.02 -2.08
N GLY A 570 17.66 4.01 -2.46
CA GLY A 570 18.36 3.89 -3.72
C GLY A 570 18.34 2.45 -4.21
N SER A 571 18.29 2.26 -5.53
CA SER A 571 18.34 0.94 -6.15
C SER A 571 19.12 1.02 -7.44
N THR A 572 19.76 -0.09 -7.83
CA THR A 572 20.43 -0.19 -9.13
C THR A 572 20.54 -1.65 -9.57
N MET A 573 20.68 -1.87 -10.88
CA MET A 573 21.03 -3.16 -11.43
C MET A 573 22.56 -3.29 -11.47
N ILE A 574 23.05 -4.43 -11.02
CA ILE A 574 24.46 -4.80 -10.98
C ILE A 574 24.66 -5.97 -11.94
N GLU A 575 25.59 -5.84 -12.88
CA GLU A 575 26.04 -6.96 -13.70
C GLU A 575 27.30 -7.56 -13.07
N VAL A 576 27.20 -8.84 -12.67
CA VAL A 576 28.31 -9.62 -12.14
C VAL A 576 28.81 -10.57 -13.23
N ILE A 577 30.10 -10.47 -13.54
CA ILE A 577 30.77 -11.27 -14.57
C ILE A 577 31.53 -12.48 -14.03
#